data_AF-A0A9X1GKS5-F1
#
_entry.id   AF-A0A9X1GKS5-F1
#
_cell.length_a   1.000
_cell.length_b   1.000
_cell.length_c   1.000
_cell.angle_alpha   90.00
_cell.angle_beta   90.00
_cell.angle_gamma   90.00
#
_symmetry.space_group_name_H-M   'P 1'
#
loop_
_entity.id
_entity.type
_entity.pdbx_description
1 polymer ?
#
loop_
_entity_poly.entity_id
_entity_poly.type
_entity_poly.pdbx_seq_one_letter_code
_entity_poly.pdbx_strand_id
1 'polypeptide(L)'
;MSSSLKTEQSLGVEQRIVSDNGRYQLVLQSDGNLVLYGLEGRVPGGATWATGTDGQGGTLAVLQSDGNFVLYGPRGRVPGGALWGSGTDGQDVTSLVMQNDGNLVLYRRDGSAAWATDTVEPPPPPPKQAYCCNVFKADGRTRAWQKTLYSSSEAEAYTECLRLKDYVLGPDQPGGIGFGRGVCSSGELKKPEMLLENVDPALPECDR
;
A
#
# COMPACT_ATOMS: atom_id res chain seq x y z
N MET A 1 -5.29 19.99 13.07
CA MET A 1 -6.20 18.83 13.11
C MET A 1 -5.77 17.95 14.28
N SER A 2 -6.69 17.38 15.05
CA SER A 2 -6.32 16.40 16.10
C SER A 2 -6.12 15.02 15.48
N SER A 3 -5.17 14.24 16.00
CA SER A 3 -4.99 12.81 15.67
C SER A 3 -5.69 11.87 16.64
N SER A 4 -6.38 12.41 17.66
CA SER A 4 -7.05 11.61 18.67
C SER A 4 -8.32 12.25 19.22
N LEU A 5 -9.16 11.40 19.81
CA LEU A 5 -10.25 11.77 20.71
C LEU A 5 -9.92 11.28 22.12
N LYS A 6 -10.20 12.10 23.11
CA LYS A 6 -10.30 11.73 24.53
C LYS A 6 -11.75 11.41 24.87
N THR A 7 -11.97 10.84 26.06
CA THR A 7 -13.32 10.64 26.57
C THR A 7 -14.13 11.93 26.54
N GLU A 8 -15.42 11.77 26.25
CA GLU A 8 -16.42 12.82 25.96
C GLU A 8 -16.18 13.65 24.69
N GLN A 9 -15.09 13.43 23.95
CA GLN A 9 -14.90 14.06 22.65
C GLN A 9 -15.60 13.27 21.55
N SER A 10 -16.01 13.99 20.51
CA SER A 10 -16.82 13.43 19.43
C SER A 10 -16.47 14.00 18.06
N LEU A 11 -16.88 13.28 17.03
CA LEU A 11 -16.98 13.72 15.65
C LEU A 11 -18.46 13.83 15.28
N GLY A 12 -18.86 15.01 14.81
CA GLY A 12 -20.08 15.20 14.04
C GLY A 12 -19.84 14.92 12.55
N VAL A 13 -20.91 15.07 11.76
CA VAL A 13 -20.87 14.91 10.30
C VAL A 13 -19.79 15.82 9.68
N GLU A 14 -19.04 15.25 8.74
CA GLU A 14 -17.85 15.78 8.06
C GLU A 14 -16.63 16.10 8.95
N GLN A 15 -16.73 15.88 10.26
CA GLN A 15 -15.59 16.03 11.16
C GLN A 15 -14.70 14.79 11.12
N ARG A 16 -13.42 15.03 11.38
CA ARG A 16 -12.38 14.01 11.28
C ARG A 16 -11.28 14.18 12.31
N ILE A 17 -10.64 13.07 12.65
CA ILE A 17 -9.28 13.05 13.17
C ILE A 17 -8.33 12.57 12.06
N VAL A 18 -7.10 13.08 12.06
CA VAL A 18 -6.10 12.81 11.02
C VAL A 18 -4.81 12.39 11.71
N SER A 19 -4.17 11.33 11.24
CA SER A 19 -2.86 10.90 11.76
C SER A 19 -1.84 12.04 11.69
N ASP A 20 -0.85 12.03 12.58
CA ASP A 20 0.14 13.11 12.67
C ASP A 20 0.96 13.27 11.36
N ASN A 21 1.17 12.18 10.62
CA ASN A 21 1.82 12.20 9.31
C ASN A 21 0.90 12.62 8.16
N GLY A 22 -0.39 12.87 8.41
CA GLY A 22 -1.36 13.31 7.41
C GLY A 22 -1.79 12.24 6.41
N ARG A 23 -1.40 10.97 6.58
CA ARG A 23 -1.65 9.89 5.62
C ARG A 23 -2.98 9.17 5.85
N TYR A 24 -3.57 9.31 7.04
CA TYR A 24 -4.78 8.61 7.44
C TYR A 24 -5.77 9.53 8.10
N GLN A 25 -7.06 9.25 7.90
CA GLN A 25 -8.12 9.95 8.60
C GLN A 25 -9.29 9.03 8.93
N LEU A 26 -9.90 9.28 10.08
CA LEU A 26 -11.23 8.76 10.41
C LEU A 26 -12.23 9.91 10.26
N VAL A 27 -13.26 9.73 9.45
CA VAL A 27 -14.28 10.76 9.17
C VAL A 27 -15.67 10.18 9.31
N LEU A 28 -16.57 10.93 9.94
CA LEU A 28 -18.01 10.64 9.90
C LEU A 28 -18.59 11.35 8.67
N GLN A 29 -19.00 10.58 7.68
CA GLN A 29 -19.46 11.11 6.38
C GLN A 29 -20.92 11.54 6.42
N SER A 30 -21.30 12.41 5.48
CA SER A 30 -22.68 12.90 5.33
C SER A 30 -23.72 11.82 5.03
N ASP A 31 -23.31 10.66 4.51
CA ASP A 31 -24.19 9.51 4.30
C ASP A 31 -24.45 8.71 5.60
N GLY A 32 -23.81 9.08 6.71
CA GLY A 32 -23.94 8.44 8.01
C GLY A 32 -22.94 7.31 8.27
N ASN A 33 -21.98 7.08 7.38
CA ASN A 33 -20.92 6.10 7.57
C ASN A 33 -19.72 6.69 8.30
N LEU A 34 -19.12 5.95 9.24
CA LEU A 34 -17.86 6.32 9.87
C LEU A 34 -16.74 5.52 9.21
N VAL A 35 -15.83 6.20 8.51
CA VAL A 35 -14.89 5.55 7.59
C VAL A 35 -13.46 5.99 7.86
N LEU A 36 -12.56 5.00 7.88
CA LEU A 36 -11.11 5.18 7.88
C LEU A 36 -10.63 5.21 6.43
N TYR A 37 -9.92 6.26 6.06
CA TYR A 37 -9.27 6.40 4.76
C TYR A 37 -7.75 6.45 4.88
N GLY A 38 -7.06 5.74 3.96
CA GLY A 38 -5.69 6.02 3.56
C GLY A 38 -5.65 7.01 2.39
N LEU A 39 -4.92 8.10 2.55
CA LEU A 39 -4.96 9.26 1.64
C LEU A 39 -3.94 9.21 0.50
N GLU A 40 -2.98 8.27 0.52
CA GLU A 40 -1.90 8.18 -0.48
C GLU A 40 -2.20 7.24 -1.67
N GLY A 41 -3.47 6.91 -1.94
CA GLY A 41 -3.86 6.14 -3.13
C GLY A 41 -3.31 4.70 -3.20
N ARG A 42 -2.70 4.21 -2.11
CA ARG A 42 -2.19 2.83 -2.00
C ARG A 42 -3.30 1.81 -1.85
N VAL A 43 -4.47 2.24 -1.38
CA VAL A 43 -5.69 1.45 -1.29
C VAL A 43 -6.65 1.95 -2.38
N PRO A 44 -7.10 1.09 -3.33
CA PRO A 44 -8.10 1.48 -4.31
C PRO A 44 -9.37 1.99 -3.64
N GLY A 45 -9.77 3.23 -3.93
CA GLY A 45 -10.91 3.89 -3.26
C GLY A 45 -10.58 4.46 -1.86
N GLY A 46 -9.39 4.21 -1.33
CA GLY A 46 -8.84 4.81 -0.11
C GLY A 46 -9.43 4.29 1.21
N ALA A 47 -10.65 3.75 1.22
CA ALA A 47 -11.29 3.26 2.44
C ALA A 47 -10.64 1.95 2.92
N THR A 48 -10.13 1.93 4.16
CA THR A 48 -9.49 0.75 4.78
C THR A 48 -10.38 0.06 5.80
N TRP A 49 -11.32 0.80 6.41
CA TRP A 49 -12.29 0.29 7.37
C TRP A 49 -13.53 1.18 7.42
N ALA A 50 -14.69 0.62 7.70
CA ALA A 50 -15.93 1.37 7.89
C ALA A 50 -16.88 0.69 8.88
N THR A 51 -17.78 1.46 9.51
CA THR A 51 -18.86 0.92 10.34
C THR A 51 -19.97 0.23 9.54
N GLY A 52 -20.10 0.53 8.24
CA GLY A 52 -21.17 -0.01 7.39
C GLY A 52 -22.54 0.58 7.72
N THR A 53 -22.57 1.84 8.16
CA THR A 53 -23.78 2.55 8.59
C THR A 53 -24.25 3.58 7.56
N ASP A 54 -23.76 3.48 6.32
CA ASP A 54 -24.22 4.28 5.19
C ASP A 54 -25.75 4.16 5.02
N GLY A 55 -26.41 5.29 4.79
CA GLY A 55 -27.86 5.38 4.66
C GLY A 55 -28.65 5.22 5.97
N GLN A 56 -28.00 4.90 7.10
CA GLN A 56 -28.65 4.75 8.41
C GLN A 56 -28.70 6.06 9.20
N GLY A 57 -28.09 7.14 8.68
CA GLY A 57 -28.14 8.48 9.27
C GLY A 57 -27.27 8.64 10.52
N GLY A 58 -26.06 8.06 10.55
CA GLY A 58 -25.07 8.36 11.59
C GLY A 58 -24.80 9.87 11.69
N THR A 59 -24.87 10.42 12.91
CA THR A 59 -24.75 11.87 13.15
C THR A 59 -23.68 12.25 14.17
N LEU A 60 -23.30 11.31 15.05
CA LEU A 60 -22.38 11.58 16.14
C LEU A 60 -21.59 10.32 16.50
N ALA A 61 -20.27 10.34 16.31
CA ALA A 61 -19.35 9.34 16.84
C ALA A 61 -18.65 9.90 18.08
N VAL A 62 -18.73 9.22 19.22
CA VAL A 62 -18.21 9.73 20.49
C VAL A 62 -17.47 8.65 21.26
N LEU A 63 -16.32 9.00 21.84
CA LEU A 63 -15.71 8.19 22.89
C LEU A 63 -16.35 8.57 24.22
N GLN A 64 -17.18 7.69 24.78
CA GLN A 64 -17.94 7.94 26.00
C GLN A 64 -17.08 7.75 27.25
N SER A 65 -17.54 8.30 28.38
CA SER A 65 -16.87 8.21 29.69
C SER A 65 -16.71 6.78 30.22
N ASP A 66 -17.57 5.86 29.76
CA ASP A 66 -17.49 4.43 30.10
C ASP A 66 -16.41 3.69 29.30
N GLY A 67 -15.76 4.36 28.34
CA GLY A 67 -14.73 3.78 27.49
C GLY A 67 -15.24 3.17 26.19
N ASN A 68 -16.54 3.25 25.90
CA ASN A 68 -17.10 2.78 24.63
C ASN A 68 -17.01 3.88 23.55
N PHE A 69 -16.55 3.53 22.35
CA PHE A 69 -16.63 4.41 21.19
C PHE A 69 -17.87 4.04 20.38
N VAL A 70 -18.84 4.96 20.30
CA VAL A 70 -20.18 4.67 19.79
C VAL A 70 -20.58 5.67 18.71
N LEU A 71 -21.13 5.14 17.62
CA LEU A 71 -21.78 5.90 16.56
C LEU A 71 -23.28 5.91 16.81
N TYR A 72 -23.85 7.11 16.94
CA TYR A 72 -25.28 7.33 17.12
C TYR A 72 -25.94 7.84 15.84
N GLY A 73 -27.15 7.35 15.61
CA GLY A 73 -28.04 7.83 14.55
C GLY A 73 -28.88 9.03 15.02
N PRO A 74 -29.95 9.39 14.28
CA PRO A 74 -30.72 10.60 14.54
C PRO A 74 -31.47 10.59 15.87
N ARG A 75 -31.73 9.40 16.43
CA ARG A 75 -32.34 9.25 17.77
C ARG A 75 -31.41 9.72 18.90
N GLY A 76 -30.11 9.87 18.63
CA GLY A 76 -29.12 10.30 19.61
C GLY A 76 -28.83 9.25 20.68
N ARG A 77 -28.32 9.71 21.82
CA ARG A 77 -27.83 8.87 22.94
C ARG A 77 -28.95 8.32 23.81
N VAL A 78 -29.89 7.61 23.20
CA VAL A 78 -31.03 6.96 23.85
C VAL A 78 -30.99 5.45 23.59
N PRO A 79 -31.69 4.62 24.39
CA PRO A 79 -31.83 3.19 24.09
C PRO A 79 -32.31 2.95 22.66
N GLY A 80 -31.57 2.14 21.90
CA GLY A 80 -31.84 1.88 20.48
C GLY A 80 -31.47 3.03 19.52
N GLY A 81 -30.70 4.02 19.97
CA GLY A 81 -30.17 5.10 19.13
C GLY A 81 -28.74 4.86 18.61
N ALA A 82 -28.01 3.90 19.19
CA ALA A 82 -26.69 3.49 18.71
C ALA A 82 -26.82 2.68 17.41
N LEU A 83 -25.99 3.01 16.42
CA LEU A 83 -25.88 2.28 15.15
C LEU A 83 -24.71 1.30 15.19
N TRP A 84 -23.62 1.66 15.89
CA TRP A 84 -22.42 0.85 16.03
C TRP A 84 -21.71 1.21 17.34
N GLY A 85 -20.98 0.26 17.94
CA GLY A 85 -20.12 0.51 19.10
C GLY A 85 -18.93 -0.45 19.15
N SER A 86 -17.82 -0.01 19.75
CA SER A 86 -16.59 -0.81 19.88
C SER A 86 -16.70 -1.96 20.88
N GLY A 87 -17.69 -1.93 21.79
CA GLY A 87 -17.87 -2.96 22.83
C GLY A 87 -16.79 -2.90 23.91
N THR A 88 -16.27 -1.70 24.17
CA THR A 88 -15.18 -1.46 25.13
C THR A 88 -15.64 -0.76 26.41
N ASP A 89 -16.95 -0.76 26.68
CA ASP A 89 -17.51 -0.26 27.93
C ASP A 89 -16.90 -0.98 29.14
N GLY A 90 -16.57 -0.21 30.17
CA GLY A 90 -15.95 -0.72 31.40
C GLY A 90 -14.48 -1.13 31.25
N GLN A 91 -13.85 -0.94 30.09
CA GLN A 91 -12.46 -1.35 29.85
C GLN A 91 -11.43 -0.24 30.12
N ASP A 92 -11.77 0.81 30.87
CA ASP A 92 -10.87 1.92 31.21
C ASP A 92 -10.23 2.62 29.98
N VAL A 93 -10.92 2.64 28.85
CA VAL A 93 -10.48 3.33 27.64
C VAL A 93 -10.49 4.85 27.86
N THR A 94 -9.41 5.52 27.48
CA THR A 94 -9.23 6.97 27.66
C THR A 94 -9.00 7.74 26.37
N SER A 95 -8.64 7.05 25.29
CA SER A 95 -8.46 7.70 23.99
C SER A 95 -8.62 6.79 22.79
N LEU A 96 -9.13 7.37 21.71
CA LEU A 96 -9.08 6.83 20.35
C LEU A 96 -7.98 7.56 19.59
N VAL A 97 -7.07 6.84 18.95
CA VAL A 97 -5.90 7.43 18.26
C VAL A 97 -5.82 6.91 16.82
N MET A 98 -5.76 7.83 15.86
CA MET A 98 -5.43 7.53 14.47
C MET A 98 -3.92 7.51 14.32
N GLN A 99 -3.35 6.32 14.23
CA GLN A 99 -1.90 6.13 14.18
C GLN A 99 -1.33 6.38 12.78
N ASN A 100 -0.02 6.62 12.74
CA ASN A 100 0.72 6.89 11.51
C ASN A 100 0.93 5.67 10.60
N ASP A 101 0.66 4.47 11.13
CA ASP A 101 0.72 3.21 10.41
C ASP A 101 -0.63 2.81 9.81
N GLY A 102 -1.67 3.63 9.95
CA GLY A 102 -3.00 3.34 9.40
C GLY A 102 -3.91 2.54 10.32
N ASN A 103 -3.48 2.21 11.53
CA ASN A 103 -4.32 1.58 12.53
C ASN A 103 -5.07 2.63 13.38
N LEU A 104 -6.35 2.38 13.65
CA LEU A 104 -7.14 3.18 14.56
C LEU A 104 -7.34 2.39 15.85
N VAL A 105 -6.87 2.94 16.98
CA VAL A 105 -6.74 2.17 18.23
C VAL A 105 -7.41 2.87 19.40
N LEU A 106 -8.19 2.11 20.18
CA LEU A 106 -8.67 2.52 21.50
C LEU A 106 -7.67 2.10 22.57
N TYR A 107 -7.18 3.07 23.34
CA TYR A 107 -6.20 2.87 24.39
C TYR A 107 -6.81 2.99 25.78
N ARG A 108 -6.47 2.03 26.64
CA ARG A 108 -6.76 2.07 28.08
C ARG A 108 -5.87 3.09 28.80
N ARG A 109 -6.24 3.44 30.03
CA ARG A 109 -5.47 4.36 30.89
C ARG A 109 -4.03 3.91 31.12
N ASP A 110 -3.76 2.60 31.14
CA ASP A 110 -2.43 2.01 31.30
C ASP A 110 -1.60 1.99 30.01
N GLY A 111 -2.16 2.45 28.88
CA GLY A 111 -1.51 2.46 27.57
C GLY A 111 -1.68 1.17 26.77
N SER A 112 -2.34 0.14 27.30
CA SER A 112 -2.68 -1.07 26.53
C SER A 112 -3.79 -0.81 25.52
N ALA A 113 -3.78 -1.55 24.40
CA ALA A 113 -4.84 -1.49 23.41
C ALA A 113 -6.08 -2.28 23.88
N ALA A 114 -7.25 -1.64 23.86
CA ALA A 114 -8.53 -2.28 24.13
C ALA A 114 -9.18 -2.85 22.87
N TRP A 115 -9.01 -2.15 21.76
CA TRP A 115 -9.55 -2.51 20.46
C TRP A 115 -8.76 -1.80 19.36
N ALA A 116 -8.72 -2.39 18.17
CA ALA A 116 -8.12 -1.80 16.98
C ALA A 116 -8.93 -2.18 15.73
N THR A 117 -8.78 -1.41 14.65
CA THR A 117 -9.32 -1.75 13.33
C THR A 117 -8.53 -2.85 12.62
N ASP A 118 -7.34 -3.18 13.12
CA ASP A 118 -6.39 -4.13 12.51
C ASP A 118 -6.02 -3.77 11.07
N THR A 119 -5.97 -2.46 10.79
CA THR A 119 -5.69 -1.90 9.45
C THR A 119 -4.26 -1.38 9.30
N VAL A 120 -3.31 -1.91 10.10
CA VAL A 120 -1.89 -1.56 9.98
C VAL A 120 -1.45 -1.73 8.51
N GLU A 121 -1.01 -0.64 7.91
CA GLU A 121 -0.44 -0.64 6.57
C GLU A 121 0.84 -1.46 6.59
N PRO A 122 1.00 -2.45 5.70
CA PRO A 122 2.28 -3.10 5.55
C PRO A 122 3.35 -2.07 5.19
N PRO A 123 4.62 -2.32 5.55
CA PRO A 123 5.70 -1.45 5.14
C PRO A 123 5.66 -1.26 3.62
N PRO A 124 6.01 -0.07 3.10
CA PRO A 124 6.07 0.16 1.67
C PRO A 124 6.90 -0.95 1.01
N PRO A 125 6.47 -1.48 -0.15
CA PRO A 125 7.30 -2.43 -0.86
C PRO A 125 8.66 -1.79 -1.13
N PRO A 126 9.74 -2.58 -1.09
CA PRO A 126 11.06 -2.06 -1.40
C PRO A 126 11.03 -1.36 -2.76
N PRO A 127 11.75 -0.23 -2.92
CA PRO A 127 11.80 0.47 -4.19
C PRO A 127 12.25 -0.49 -5.28
N LYS A 128 11.53 -0.50 -6.40
CA LYS A 128 11.86 -1.36 -7.54
C LYS A 128 13.29 -1.09 -7.99
N GLN A 129 14.10 -2.14 -8.08
CA GLN A 129 15.46 -2.05 -8.58
C GLN A 129 15.43 -1.92 -10.10
N ALA A 130 16.34 -1.10 -10.64
CA ALA A 130 16.56 -1.00 -12.08
C ALA A 130 17.34 -2.21 -12.57
N TYR A 131 16.90 -2.76 -13.69
CA TYR A 131 17.58 -3.80 -14.47
C TYR A 131 17.64 -3.36 -15.92
N CYS A 132 18.79 -3.48 -16.56
CA CYS A 132 18.91 -3.24 -17.98
C CYS A 132 18.67 -4.54 -18.75
N CYS A 133 17.73 -4.50 -19.68
CA CYS A 133 17.43 -5.58 -20.62
C CYS A 133 17.87 -5.15 -22.02
N ASN A 134 18.77 -5.91 -22.64
CA ASN A 134 19.16 -5.78 -24.04
C ASN A 134 18.70 -7.04 -24.79
N VAL A 135 18.13 -6.86 -25.97
CA VAL A 135 17.80 -7.94 -26.90
C VAL A 135 18.76 -7.87 -28.09
N PHE A 136 19.40 -8.99 -28.40
CA PHE A 136 20.36 -9.12 -29.49
C PHE A 136 19.81 -10.05 -30.59
N LYS A 137 20.16 -9.76 -31.84
CA LYS A 137 19.85 -10.63 -32.98
C LYS A 137 20.69 -11.92 -32.92
N ALA A 138 20.41 -12.84 -33.83
CA ALA A 138 21.11 -14.13 -33.96
C ALA A 138 22.64 -14.04 -34.01
N ASP A 139 23.20 -12.91 -34.49
CA ASP A 139 24.64 -12.70 -34.57
C ASP A 139 25.32 -12.42 -33.22
N GLY A 140 24.54 -12.27 -32.15
CA GLY A 140 25.02 -11.99 -30.78
C GLY A 140 25.69 -10.63 -30.60
N ARG A 141 25.79 -9.81 -31.67
CA ARG A 141 26.53 -8.54 -31.71
C ARG A 141 25.63 -7.36 -31.99
N THR A 142 24.63 -7.56 -32.85
CA THR A 142 23.68 -6.53 -33.22
C THR A 142 22.55 -6.47 -32.20
N ARG A 143 22.55 -5.39 -31.42
CA ARG A 143 21.46 -5.08 -30.51
C ARG A 143 20.21 -4.69 -31.31
N ALA A 144 19.15 -5.47 -31.14
CA ALA A 144 17.85 -5.20 -31.74
C ALA A 144 17.05 -4.18 -30.90
N TRP A 145 17.20 -4.23 -29.57
CA TRP A 145 16.40 -3.42 -28.66
C TRP A 145 17.03 -3.31 -27.26
N GLN A 146 16.69 -2.27 -26.50
CA GLN A 146 17.08 -2.14 -25.08
C GLN A 146 16.04 -1.36 -24.28
N LYS A 147 15.92 -1.68 -22.98
CA LYS A 147 15.09 -0.94 -22.02
C LYS A 147 15.56 -1.16 -20.58
N THR A 148 15.43 -0.11 -19.77
CA THR A 148 15.51 -0.23 -18.31
C THR A 148 14.17 -0.73 -17.77
N LEU A 149 14.19 -1.88 -17.11
CA LEU A 149 13.09 -2.47 -16.38
C LEU A 149 13.21 -2.10 -14.91
N TYR A 150 12.10 -1.80 -14.25
CA TYR A 150 12.05 -1.59 -12.80
C TYR A 150 11.23 -2.73 -12.21
N SER A 151 11.84 -3.52 -11.33
CA SER A 151 11.23 -4.74 -10.79
C SER A 151 11.50 -4.92 -9.30
N SER A 152 10.61 -5.66 -8.64
CA SER A 152 10.74 -6.09 -7.23
C SER A 152 11.79 -7.18 -7.06
N SER A 153 12.04 -7.97 -8.10
CA SER A 153 13.10 -8.97 -8.11
C SER A 153 13.78 -9.11 -9.47
N GLU A 154 14.97 -9.69 -9.43
CA GLU A 154 15.77 -9.99 -10.61
C GLU A 154 15.10 -11.05 -11.50
N ALA A 155 14.50 -12.08 -10.90
CA ALA A 155 13.78 -13.14 -11.61
C ALA A 155 12.56 -12.61 -12.39
N GLU A 156 11.80 -11.67 -11.80
CA GLU A 156 10.69 -11.00 -12.48
C GLU A 156 11.17 -10.13 -13.64
N ALA A 157 12.26 -9.36 -13.43
CA ALA A 157 12.84 -8.53 -14.49
C ALA A 157 13.42 -9.38 -15.63
N TYR A 158 14.03 -10.52 -15.33
CA TYR A 158 14.55 -11.46 -16.33
C TYR A 158 13.41 -12.09 -17.13
N THR A 159 12.35 -12.53 -16.46
CA THR A 159 11.15 -13.09 -17.11
C THR A 159 10.52 -12.08 -18.06
N GLU A 160 10.42 -10.81 -17.64
CA GLU A 160 9.93 -9.74 -18.52
C GLU A 160 10.89 -9.48 -19.69
N CYS A 161 12.21 -9.53 -19.47
CA CYS A 161 13.20 -9.40 -20.54
C CYS A 161 13.08 -10.53 -21.58
N LEU A 162 12.79 -11.77 -21.17
CA LEU A 162 12.51 -12.89 -22.07
C LEU A 162 11.24 -12.64 -22.91
N ARG A 163 10.15 -12.18 -22.30
CA ARG A 163 8.92 -11.81 -23.04
C ARG A 163 9.20 -10.72 -24.08
N LEU A 164 10.03 -9.74 -23.72
CA LEU A 164 10.42 -8.67 -24.63
C LEU A 164 11.31 -9.18 -25.78
N LYS A 165 12.17 -10.17 -25.56
CA LYS A 165 12.91 -10.85 -26.64
C LYS A 165 11.93 -11.46 -27.65
N ASP A 166 10.96 -12.23 -27.17
CA ASP A 166 9.99 -12.90 -28.02
C ASP A 166 9.08 -11.91 -28.75
N TYR A 167 8.76 -10.78 -28.12
CA TYR A 167 8.02 -9.69 -28.75
C TYR A 167 8.84 -8.97 -29.85
N VAL A 168 10.13 -8.70 -29.59
CA VAL A 168 11.00 -7.93 -30.49
C VAL A 168 11.45 -8.77 -31.69
N LEU A 169 11.80 -10.03 -31.47
CA LEU A 169 12.33 -10.91 -32.51
C LEU A 169 11.26 -11.84 -33.08
N GLY A 170 10.26 -12.23 -32.30
CA GLY A 170 9.38 -13.36 -32.57
C GLY A 170 9.81 -14.59 -31.75
N PRO A 171 8.86 -15.46 -31.36
CA PRO A 171 9.10 -16.55 -30.40
C PRO A 171 10.13 -17.59 -30.88
N ASP A 172 10.26 -17.78 -32.20
CA ASP A 172 11.12 -18.81 -32.81
C ASP A 172 12.38 -18.24 -33.48
N GLN A 173 12.63 -16.93 -33.38
CA GLN A 173 13.81 -16.33 -34.02
C GLN A 173 15.08 -16.55 -33.19
N PRO A 174 16.20 -16.94 -33.83
CA PRO A 174 17.47 -17.04 -33.14
C PRO A 174 17.92 -15.67 -32.65
N GLY A 175 18.27 -15.57 -31.37
CA GLY A 175 18.66 -14.33 -30.69
C GLY A 175 18.76 -14.52 -29.19
N GLY A 176 19.33 -13.53 -28.49
CA GLY A 176 19.65 -13.64 -27.06
C GLY A 176 19.32 -12.37 -26.29
N ILE A 177 19.46 -12.45 -24.97
CA ILE A 177 19.33 -11.30 -24.07
C ILE A 177 20.64 -11.02 -23.33
N GLY A 178 20.92 -9.74 -23.11
CA GLY A 178 21.90 -9.28 -22.13
C GLY A 178 21.16 -8.59 -21.01
N PHE A 179 21.24 -9.14 -19.80
CA PHE A 179 20.43 -8.72 -18.67
C PHE A 179 21.31 -8.45 -17.46
N GLY A 180 21.07 -7.36 -16.72
CA GLY A 180 21.84 -7.04 -15.52
C GLY A 180 21.22 -5.97 -14.64
N ARG A 181 21.71 -5.86 -13.41
CA ARG A 181 21.32 -4.79 -12.47
C ARG A 181 21.85 -3.43 -12.94
N GLY A 182 21.04 -2.40 -12.75
CA GLY A 182 21.34 -1.02 -13.12
C GLY A 182 20.46 -0.50 -14.25
N VAL A 183 20.74 0.73 -14.68
CA VAL A 183 20.05 1.39 -15.79
C VAL A 183 20.84 1.18 -17.09
N CYS A 184 20.15 1.18 -18.23
CA CYS A 184 20.84 1.17 -19.52
C CYS A 184 21.49 2.54 -19.77
N SER A 185 22.77 2.71 -19.44
CA SER A 185 23.56 3.90 -19.80
C SER A 185 24.16 3.72 -21.19
N SER A 186 23.65 4.43 -22.20
CA SER A 186 24.22 4.56 -23.55
C SER A 186 24.73 3.28 -24.24
N GLY A 187 24.26 2.10 -23.82
CA GLY A 187 24.61 0.80 -24.39
C GLY A 187 25.69 -0.01 -23.67
N GLU A 188 26.21 0.42 -22.51
CA GLU A 188 27.17 -0.37 -21.71
C GLU A 188 26.54 -0.82 -20.38
N LEU A 189 26.34 -2.14 -20.24
CA LEU A 189 26.28 -2.76 -18.93
C LEU A 189 27.71 -3.12 -18.54
N LYS A 190 28.26 -2.52 -17.48
CA LYS A 190 29.49 -3.01 -16.84
C LYS A 190 29.19 -4.40 -16.27
N LYS A 191 29.51 -5.43 -17.04
CA LYS A 191 29.40 -6.88 -16.77
C LYS A 191 28.25 -7.28 -15.85
N PRO A 192 27.06 -7.59 -16.40
CA PRO A 192 26.20 -8.57 -15.77
C PRO A 192 26.83 -9.95 -15.89
N GLU A 193 26.57 -10.82 -14.92
CA GLU A 193 26.67 -12.27 -15.15
C GLU A 193 25.73 -12.58 -16.32
N MET A 194 26.33 -12.70 -17.50
CA MET A 194 25.64 -13.05 -18.72
C MET A 194 25.11 -14.47 -18.56
N LEU A 195 23.82 -14.62 -18.26
CA LEU A 195 23.10 -15.85 -18.57
C LEU A 195 22.89 -15.90 -20.09
N LEU A 196 23.97 -16.16 -20.82
CA LEU A 196 23.94 -16.53 -22.23
C LEU A 196 23.48 -17.98 -22.32
N GLU A 197 22.18 -18.24 -22.09
CA GLU A 197 21.62 -19.49 -22.55
C GLU A 197 21.54 -19.44 -24.08
N ASN A 198 22.37 -20.30 -24.72
CA ASN A 198 22.56 -20.47 -26.16
C ASN A 198 23.62 -19.57 -26.85
N VAL A 199 24.78 -19.35 -26.21
CA VAL A 199 26.00 -19.01 -26.98
C VAL A 199 26.79 -20.28 -27.24
N ASP A 200 27.03 -20.56 -28.52
CA ASP A 200 27.98 -21.55 -28.98
C ASP A 200 29.31 -21.38 -28.21
N PRO A 201 29.77 -22.39 -27.45
CA PRO A 201 31.00 -22.31 -26.65
C PRO A 201 32.27 -22.11 -27.50
N ALA A 202 32.17 -22.09 -28.83
CA ALA A 202 33.29 -21.90 -29.75
C ALA A 202 33.65 -20.42 -30.07
N LEU A 203 32.97 -19.42 -29.50
CA LEU A 203 33.26 -18.02 -29.80
C LEU A 203 34.26 -17.40 -28.80
N PRO A 204 35.33 -16.74 -29.26
CA PRO A 204 36.39 -16.21 -28.40
C PRO A 204 35.86 -15.10 -27.50
N GLU A 205 36.38 -15.07 -26.27
CA GLU A 205 36.19 -13.96 -25.33
C GLU A 205 36.52 -12.64 -26.02
N CYS A 206 35.62 -11.66 -25.90
CA CYS A 206 35.91 -10.30 -26.36
C CYS A 206 37.07 -9.74 -25.55
N ASP A 207 38.19 -9.48 -26.22
CA ASP A 207 39.28 -8.66 -25.72
C ASP A 207 38.78 -7.23 -25.39
N ARG A 208 39.46 -6.66 -24.39
CA ARG A 208 39.11 -5.53 -23.51
C ARG A 208 38.61 -4.24 -24.17
#